data_AF-A0A135VY99-F1
#
_entry.id   AF-A0A135VY99-F1
#
_cell.length_a   1.000
_cell.length_b   1.000
_cell.length_c   1.000
_cell.angle_alpha   90.00
_cell.angle_beta   90.00
_cell.angle_gamma   90.00
#
_symmetry.space_group_name_H-M   'P 1'
#
loop_
_entity.id
_entity.type
_entity.pdbx_description
1 polymer ?
#
loop_
_entity_poly.entity_id
_entity_poly.type
_entity_poly.pdbx_seq_one_letter_code
_entity_poly.pdbx_strand_id
1 'polypeptide(L)' 'MEGRRATTHANYSDELGQFCEFVHERVVEDEDVIATVGLTSSLAFGLKLLQMIYDDHIVEHVADQLEIPDALNPLSN' A
#
# COMPACT_ATOMS: atom_id res chain seq x y z
N MET A 1 5.50 7.83 -13.59
CA MET A 1 4.94 6.47 -13.56
C MET A 1 5.18 5.71 -14.86
N GLU A 2 5.81 6.30 -15.89
CA GLU A 2 6.04 5.61 -17.16
C GLU A 2 6.80 4.29 -16.97
N GLY A 3 6.17 3.19 -17.39
CA GLY A 3 6.71 1.84 -17.25
C GLY A 3 6.70 1.24 -15.83
N ARG A 4 6.05 1.89 -14.86
CA ARG A 4 5.98 1.43 -13.45
C ARG A 4 4.70 0.71 -13.10
N ARG A 5 4.70 -0.03 -12.00
CA ARG A 5 3.50 -0.58 -11.35
C ARG A 5 2.92 0.46 -10.39
N ALA A 6 1.63 0.74 -10.50
CA ALA A 6 0.94 1.63 -9.58
C ALA A 6 -0.55 1.29 -9.42
N THR A 7 -1.14 1.83 -8.35
CA THR A 7 -2.58 1.75 -8.06
C THR A 7 -3.14 3.15 -7.81
N THR A 8 -4.45 3.29 -7.93
CA THR A 8 -5.20 4.52 -7.64
C THR A 8 -6.64 4.15 -7.31
N HIS A 9 -7.43 5.14 -6.91
CA HIS A 9 -8.86 4.95 -6.71
C HIS A 9 -9.53 4.43 -8.00
N ALA A 10 -10.47 3.48 -7.87
CA ALA A 10 -11.06 2.75 -9.01
C ALA A 10 -11.61 3.66 -10.12
N ASN A 11 -12.20 4.80 -9.75
CA ASN A 11 -12.73 5.80 -10.69
C ASN A 11 -11.67 6.45 -11.61
N TYR A 12 -10.38 6.23 -11.37
CA TYR A 12 -9.26 6.81 -12.13
C TYR A 12 -8.30 5.74 -12.69
N SER A 13 -8.73 4.48 -12.68
CA SER A 13 -7.89 3.34 -13.12
C SER A 13 -7.56 3.41 -14.62
N ASP A 14 -8.54 3.77 -15.45
CA ASP A 14 -8.36 3.91 -16.90
C ASP A 14 -7.40 5.06 -17.24
N GLU A 15 -7.47 6.18 -16.52
CA GLU A 15 -6.57 7.31 -16.71
C GLU A 15 -5.15 6.98 -16.28
N LEU A 16 -4.96 6.32 -15.13
CA LEU A 16 -3.63 5.92 -14.67
C LEU A 16 -3.00 4.87 -15.60
N GLY A 17 -3.81 3.93 -16.11
CA GLY A 17 -3.36 2.89 -17.04
C GLY A 17 -2.80 3.41 -18.36
N GLN A 18 -3.06 4.67 -18.72
CA GLN A 18 -2.44 5.31 -19.89
C GLN A 18 -0.95 5.61 -19.68
N PHE A 19 -0.49 5.67 -18.43
CA PHE A 19 0.87 6.07 -18.08
C PHE A 19 1.69 4.93 -17.48
N CYS A 20 1.08 3.88 -16.95
CA CYS A 20 1.78 2.84 -16.19
C CYS A 20 1.02 1.50 -16.19
N GLU A 21 1.63 0.45 -15.63
CA GLU A 21 0.94 -0.80 -15.34
C GLU A 21 0.02 -0.61 -14.12
N PHE A 22 -1.29 -0.62 -14.33
CA PHE A 22 -2.26 -0.54 -13.25
C PHE A 22 -2.42 -1.88 -12.53
N VAL A 23 -2.25 -1.88 -11.20
CA VAL A 23 -2.34 -3.07 -10.35
C VAL A 23 -3.50 -2.91 -9.36
N HIS A 24 -4.36 -3.93 -9.26
CA HIS A 24 -5.50 -3.96 -8.34
C HIS A 24 -5.09 -4.40 -6.92
N GLU A 25 -4.17 -3.67 -6.32
CA GLU A 25 -3.71 -3.89 -4.94
C GLU A 25 -3.91 -2.63 -4.10
N ARG A 26 -4.05 -2.80 -2.78
CA ARG A 26 -4.27 -1.69 -1.84
C ARG A 26 -3.03 -0.81 -1.68
N VAL A 27 -1.86 -1.43 -1.69
CA VAL A 27 -0.55 -0.79 -1.61
C VAL A 27 0.35 -1.50 -2.62
N VAL A 28 0.90 -0.76 -3.57
CA VAL A 28 1.82 -1.27 -4.60
C VAL A 28 3.17 -0.64 -4.35
N GLU A 29 4.18 -1.48 -4.18
CA GLU A 29 5.58 -1.08 -4.09
C GLU A 29 6.27 -1.35 -5.43
N ASP A 30 6.91 -0.32 -5.98
CA ASP A 30 7.72 -0.39 -7.20
C ASP A 30 8.98 0.47 -7.04
N GLU A 31 10.07 -0.20 -6.63
CA GLU A 31 11.38 0.39 -6.31
C GLU A 31 11.28 1.54 -5.30
N ASP A 32 11.38 2.79 -5.75
CA ASP A 32 11.32 4.01 -4.93
C ASP A 32 9.94 4.69 -4.93
N VAL A 33 8.92 4.04 -5.51
CA VAL A 33 7.53 4.52 -5.50
C VAL A 33 6.63 3.55 -4.74
N ILE A 34 5.79 4.11 -3.87
CA ILE A 34 4.68 3.39 -3.25
C ILE A 34 3.39 4.08 -3.64
N ALA A 35 2.48 3.35 -4.26
CA ALA A 35 1.15 3.82 -4.66
C ALA A 35 0.07 3.13 -3.82
N THR A 36 -1.02 3.83 -3.51
CA THR A 36 -2.07 3.30 -2.61
C THR A 36 -3.47 3.58 -3.11
N VAL A 37 -4.42 2.70 -2.82
CA VAL A 37 -5.81 2.83 -3.27
C VAL A 37 -6.59 3.86 -2.43
N GLY A 38 -6.55 5.12 -2.86
CA GLY A 38 -7.34 6.21 -2.27
C GLY A 38 -6.97 6.56 -0.82
N LEU A 39 -7.91 7.18 -0.10
CA LEU A 39 -7.64 7.73 1.24
C LEU A 39 -7.66 6.67 2.35
N THR A 40 -8.49 5.64 2.23
CA THR A 40 -8.66 4.63 3.29
C THR A 40 -7.50 3.63 3.36
N SER A 41 -6.55 3.69 2.42
CA SER A 41 -5.32 2.90 2.45
C SER A 41 -4.19 3.53 3.27
N SER A 42 -4.35 4.74 3.83
CA SER A 42 -3.27 5.42 4.56
C SER A 42 -2.76 4.62 5.77
N LEU A 43 -3.62 3.88 6.47
CA LEU A 43 -3.21 3.02 7.59
C LEU A 43 -2.37 1.82 7.11
N ALA A 44 -2.86 1.10 6.09
CA ALA A 44 -2.11 0.00 5.47
C ALA A 44 -0.77 0.47 4.91
N PHE A 45 -0.73 1.68 4.32
CA PHE A 45 0.50 2.31 3.86
C PHE A 45 1.47 2.60 5.01
N GLY A 46 0.98 3.16 6.12
CA GLY A 46 1.79 3.39 7.31
C GLY A 46 2.46 2.11 7.82
N LEU A 47 1.70 1.01 7.90
CA LEU A 47 2.24 -0.30 8.28
C LEU A 47 3.27 -0.82 7.26
N LYS A 48 3.05 -0.62 5.96
CA LYS A 48 4.02 -1.00 4.93
C LYS A 48 5.33 -0.20 5.04
N LEU A 49 5.26 1.09 5.36
CA LEU A 49 6.45 1.90 5.62
C LEU A 49 7.24 1.40 6.84
N LEU A 50 6.55 1.01 7.91
CA LEU A 50 7.20 0.42 9.08
C LEU A 50 7.92 -0.88 8.71
N GLN A 51 7.29 -1.72 7.89
CA GLN A 51 7.91 -2.95 7.38
C GLN A 51 9.20 -2.66 6.61
N MET A 52 9.19 -1.64 5.74
CA MET A 52 10.34 -1.30 4.89
C MET A 52 11.49 -0.65 5.66
N ILE A 53 11.18 0.18 6.66
CA ILE A 53 12.18 0.95 7.42
C ILE A 53 12.75 0.13 8.58
N TYR A 54 11.93 -0.75 9.17
CA TYR A 54 12.26 -1.55 10.34
C TYR A 54 12.17 -3.05 10.00
N ASP A 55 11.25 -3.76 10.66
CA ASP A 55 11.02 -5.18 10.53
C ASP A 55 9.55 -5.53 10.86
N ASP A 56 9.17 -6.78 10.61
CA ASP A 56 7.82 -7.28 10.84
C ASP A 56 7.38 -7.18 12.31
N HIS A 57 8.30 -7.27 13.28
CA HIS A 57 7.98 -7.17 14.70
C HIS A 57 7.50 -5.76 15.07
N ILE A 58 8.11 -4.71 14.50
CA ILE A 58 7.63 -3.34 14.69
C ILE A 58 6.25 -3.13 14.06
N VAL A 59 5.96 -3.77 12.93
CA VAL A 59 4.65 -3.72 12.28
C VAL A 59 3.59 -4.32 13.18
N GLU A 60 3.80 -5.53 13.69
CA GLU A 60 2.88 -6.20 14.61
C GLU A 60 2.66 -5.38 15.89
N HIS A 61 3.74 -4.88 16.50
CA HIS A 61 3.66 -4.08 17.71
C HIS A 61 2.80 -2.82 17.51
N VAL A 62 3.00 -2.08 16.41
CA VAL A 62 2.23 -0.87 16.13
C VAL A 62 0.78 -1.20 15.74
N ALA A 63 0.57 -2.25 14.94
CA ALA A 63 -0.78 -2.70 14.59
C ALA A 63 -1.60 -3.06 15.84
N ASP A 64 -1.00 -3.78 16.78
CA ASP A 64 -1.62 -4.14 18.06
C ASP A 64 -1.93 -2.89 18.91
N GLN A 65 -0.98 -1.96 19.05
CA GLN A 65 -1.18 -0.74 19.84
C GLN A 65 -2.28 0.16 19.29
N LEU A 66 -2.48 0.15 17.98
CA LEU A 66 -3.48 0.96 17.29
C LEU A 66 -4.78 0.19 17.03
N GLU A 67 -4.87 -1.06 17.46
CA GLU A 67 -6.01 -1.96 17.23
C GLU A 67 -6.40 -2.02 15.73
N ILE A 68 -5.39 -2.07 14.85
CA ILE A 68 -5.60 -2.10 13.40
C ILE A 68 -6.21 -3.45 13.00
N PRO A 69 -7.31 -3.48 12.22
CA PRO A 69 -7.86 -4.74 11.71
C PRO A 69 -6.86 -5.51 10.84
N ASP A 70 -6.83 -6.83 10.96
CA ASP A 70 -5.97 -7.73 10.15
C ASP A 70 -6.10 -7.49 8.64
N ALA A 71 -7.30 -7.13 8.17
CA ALA A 71 -7.54 -6.80 6.75
C ALA A 71 -6.72 -5.60 6.22
N LEU A 72 -6.08 -4.83 7.09
CA LEU A 72 -5.17 -3.73 6.75
C LEU A 72 -3.70 -4.02 7.08
N ASN A 73 -3.43 -5.13 7.76
CA ASN A 73 -2.09 -5.52 8.16
C ASN A 73 -1.36 -6.18 6.98
N PRO A 74 -0.22 -5.65 6.51
CA PRO A 74 0.51 -6.21 5.37
C PRO A 74 1.10 -7.60 5.64
N LEU A 75 1.11 -8.06 6.89
CA LEU A 75 1.58 -9.40 7.29
C LEU A 75 0.46 -10.45 7.34
N SER A 76 -0.80 -10.02 7.24
CA SER A 76 -1.94 -10.91 7.25
C SER A 76 -2.17 -11.49 5.85
N ASN A 77 -2.23 -12.84 5.75
CA ASN A 77 -2.50 -13.57 4.50
C ASN A 77 -3.94 -13.38 4.00
#